data_AF-A0A7Y3JTI9-F1
#
_entry.id   AF-A0A7Y3JTI9-F1
#
_cell.length_a   1.000
_cell.length_b   1.000
_cell.length_c   1.000
_cell.angle_alpha   90.00
_cell.angle_beta   90.00
_cell.angle_gamma   90.00
#
_symmetry.space_group_name_H-M   'P 1'
#
loop_
_entity.id
_entity.type
_entity.pdbx_description
1 polymer ?
#
loop_
_entity_poly.entity_id
_entity_poly.type
_entity_poly.pdbx_seq_one_letter_code
_entity_poly.pdbx_strand_id
1 'polypeptide(L)'
;MHTSLSAQLAQLELGHLTIARNCEPQADLLPPDPEAVEHTLAAVWSDLFALLADTNLETEAEELGWGLVNLFHRAAVKKAAQIDRATDEIRLLIASADGSEVNATELESQVERGQAAEAAMIALEGLRETAARLYMHETGSSWRPAGGSRLSHDAKTTSAVVQGREFLAARAASRRSAAMPAGTPVVFAGGRLQFATNEDAKAFAQNVWATLDKVREHVACQSASKKDPLSASKRDPLRRAA
;
A
#
# COMPACT_ATOMS: atom_id res chain seq x y z
N MET A 1 -39.79 31.10 -37.68
CA MET A 1 -38.38 31.46 -37.86
C MET A 1 -37.57 30.18 -37.72
N HIS A 2 -36.89 29.74 -38.78
CA HIS A 2 -36.04 28.55 -38.69
C HIS A 2 -34.75 28.93 -37.96
N THR A 3 -34.46 28.26 -36.85
CA THR A 3 -33.17 28.40 -36.18
C THR A 3 -32.10 27.82 -37.11
N SER A 4 -31.03 28.58 -37.36
CA SER A 4 -29.94 28.10 -38.19
C SER A 4 -29.24 26.91 -37.50
N LEU A 5 -28.65 26.01 -38.29
CA LEU A 5 -27.81 24.93 -37.76
C LEU A 5 -26.76 25.48 -36.78
N SER A 6 -26.19 26.65 -37.08
CA SER A 6 -25.24 27.34 -36.20
C SER A 6 -25.85 27.76 -34.86
N ALA A 7 -27.11 28.20 -34.82
CA ALA A 7 -27.80 28.55 -33.58
C ALA A 7 -28.15 27.31 -32.75
N GLN A 8 -28.46 26.19 -33.40
CA GLN A 8 -28.69 24.90 -32.74
C GLN A 8 -27.39 24.32 -32.17
N LEU A 9 -26.29 24.40 -32.92
CA LEU A 9 -24.96 23.97 -32.46
C LEU A 9 -24.43 24.84 -31.31
N ALA A 10 -24.69 26.14 -31.32
CA ALA A 10 -24.32 27.04 -30.21
C ALA A 10 -25.13 26.78 -28.93
N GLN A 11 -26.38 26.32 -29.04
CA GLN A 11 -27.22 25.95 -27.89
C GLN A 11 -26.79 24.63 -27.23
N LEU A 12 -26.03 23.79 -27.93
CA LEU A 12 -25.59 22.49 -27.41
C LEU A 12 -24.38 22.61 -26.46
N GLU A 13 -23.85 23.81 -26.20
CA GLU A 13 -22.66 24.05 -25.35
C GLU A 13 -21.50 23.07 -25.61
N LEU A 14 -21.31 22.64 -26.85
CA LEU A 14 -20.34 21.61 -27.25
C LEU A 14 -18.87 22.08 -27.21
N GLY A 15 -18.53 23.07 -26.39
CA GLY A 15 -17.22 23.69 -26.47
C GLY A 15 -16.85 24.49 -25.25
N HIS A 16 -16.47 23.80 -24.18
CA HIS A 16 -15.21 24.05 -23.47
C HIS A 16 -15.05 23.00 -22.35
N LEU A 17 -14.23 21.98 -22.59
CA LEU A 17 -13.69 21.14 -21.52
C LEU A 17 -12.92 22.07 -20.57
N THR A 18 -13.57 22.49 -19.48
CA THR A 18 -12.93 23.34 -18.47
C THR A 18 -12.12 22.44 -17.56
N ILE A 19 -10.93 22.06 -18.00
CA ILE A 19 -9.96 21.39 -17.13
C ILE A 19 -9.39 22.47 -16.21
N ALA A 20 -9.93 22.56 -14.99
CA ALA A 20 -9.43 23.48 -13.98
C ALA A 20 -7.98 23.12 -13.64
N ARG A 21 -7.02 23.93 -14.13
CA ARG A 21 -5.58 23.66 -14.00
C ARG A 21 -5.04 23.83 -12.57
N ASN A 22 -5.77 24.57 -11.73
CA ASN A 22 -5.35 24.97 -10.39
C ASN A 22 -6.38 24.53 -9.32
N CYS A 23 -7.10 23.43 -9.54
CA CYS A 23 -7.94 22.89 -8.49
C CYS A 23 -7.04 22.33 -7.40
N GLU A 24 -7.22 22.78 -6.17
CA GLU A 24 -6.58 22.15 -5.02
C GLU A 24 -6.98 20.66 -4.98
N PRO A 25 -6.07 19.77 -4.59
CA PRO A 25 -6.34 18.35 -4.53
C PRO A 25 -7.42 18.08 -3.47
N GLN A 26 -8.61 17.69 -3.94
CA GLN A 26 -9.77 17.39 -3.09
C GLN A 26 -9.89 15.88 -2.91
N ALA A 27 -9.86 15.41 -1.66
CA ALA A 27 -10.02 14.00 -1.35
C ALA A 27 -11.46 13.50 -1.61
N ASP A 28 -12.45 14.40 -1.57
CA ASP A 28 -13.88 14.07 -1.64
C ASP A 28 -14.41 13.87 -3.07
N LEU A 29 -13.58 14.05 -4.09
CA LEU A 29 -14.00 13.81 -5.47
C LEU A 29 -14.19 12.32 -5.73
N LEU A 30 -15.36 11.98 -6.27
CA LEU A 30 -15.69 10.60 -6.60
C LEU A 30 -14.82 10.10 -7.76
N PRO A 31 -14.34 8.84 -7.70
CA PRO A 31 -13.70 8.21 -8.84
C PRO A 31 -14.70 8.08 -10.01
N PRO A 32 -14.20 7.96 -11.25
CA PRO A 32 -15.08 7.74 -12.39
C PRO A 32 -15.80 6.40 -12.26
N ASP A 33 -17.05 6.36 -12.73
CA ASP A 33 -17.86 5.14 -12.74
C ASP A 33 -17.18 4.02 -13.56
N PRO A 34 -17.00 2.81 -13.01
CA PRO A 34 -16.33 1.71 -13.71
C PRO A 34 -16.95 1.35 -15.06
N GLU A 35 -18.28 1.31 -15.18
CA GLU A 35 -18.94 0.97 -16.45
C GLU A 35 -18.70 2.07 -17.50
N ALA A 36 -18.84 3.34 -17.10
CA ALA A 36 -18.50 4.46 -17.96
C ALA A 36 -17.03 4.43 -18.42
N VAL A 37 -16.10 4.07 -17.53
CA VAL A 37 -14.69 3.88 -17.84
C VAL A 37 -14.51 2.80 -18.91
N GLU A 38 -15.09 1.61 -18.71
CA GLU A 38 -14.97 0.51 -19.65
C GLU A 38 -15.53 0.86 -21.03
N HIS A 39 -16.74 1.43 -21.08
CA HIS A 39 -17.39 1.79 -22.33
C HIS A 39 -16.60 2.87 -23.08
N THR A 40 -16.16 3.92 -22.39
CA THR A 40 -15.44 5.04 -23.01
C THR A 40 -14.08 4.61 -23.53
N LEU A 41 -13.31 3.85 -22.74
CA LEU A 41 -12.01 3.34 -23.21
C LEU A 41 -12.16 2.36 -24.36
N ALA A 42 -13.16 1.48 -24.35
CA ALA A 42 -13.42 0.58 -25.47
C ALA A 42 -13.75 1.34 -26.75
N ALA A 43 -14.56 2.40 -26.67
CA ALA A 43 -14.88 3.25 -27.82
C ALA A 43 -13.64 3.97 -28.36
N VAL A 44 -12.89 4.65 -27.50
CA VAL A 44 -11.64 5.34 -27.90
C VAL A 44 -10.63 4.36 -28.52
N TRP A 45 -10.51 3.17 -27.93
CA TRP A 45 -9.63 2.12 -28.44
C TRP A 45 -10.07 1.65 -29.83
N SER A 46 -11.35 1.30 -29.98
CA SER A 46 -11.92 0.84 -31.25
C SER A 46 -11.75 1.89 -32.35
N ASP A 47 -12.08 3.14 -32.08
CA ASP A 47 -11.97 4.23 -33.04
C ASP A 47 -10.51 4.48 -33.43
N LEU A 48 -9.59 4.44 -32.46
CA LEU A 48 -8.16 4.58 -32.73
C LEU A 48 -7.64 3.46 -33.63
N PHE A 49 -7.91 2.19 -33.30
CA PHE A 49 -7.38 1.06 -34.06
C PHE A 49 -8.03 0.91 -35.43
N ALA A 50 -9.29 1.32 -35.59
CA ALA A 50 -9.94 1.41 -36.89
C ALA A 50 -9.23 2.37 -37.85
N LEU A 51 -8.55 3.42 -37.35
CA LEU A 51 -7.74 4.32 -38.17
C LEU A 51 -6.37 3.73 -38.56
N LEU A 52 -5.90 2.72 -37.83
CA LEU A 52 -4.58 2.11 -38.06
C LEU A 52 -4.68 0.94 -39.05
N ALA A 53 -5.79 0.19 -39.02
CA ALA A 53 -6.04 -0.94 -39.90
C ALA A 53 -6.01 -0.54 -41.38
N ASP A 54 -5.40 -1.38 -42.23
CA ASP A 54 -5.25 -1.15 -43.68
C ASP A 54 -4.51 0.15 -44.03
N THR A 55 -3.71 0.69 -43.11
CA THR A 55 -2.87 1.86 -43.33
C THR A 55 -1.38 1.53 -43.19
N ASN A 56 -0.52 2.48 -43.56
CA ASN A 56 0.91 2.35 -43.32
C ASN A 56 1.30 2.40 -41.83
N LEU A 57 0.35 2.63 -40.92
CA LEU A 57 0.56 2.62 -39.47
C LEU A 57 0.21 1.29 -38.81
N GLU A 58 -0.28 0.31 -39.57
CA GLU A 58 -0.67 -1.00 -39.02
C GLU A 58 0.51 -1.69 -38.30
N THR A 59 1.74 -1.53 -38.81
CA THR A 59 2.95 -2.06 -38.17
C THR A 59 3.29 -1.38 -36.84
N GLU A 60 2.80 -0.17 -36.62
CA GLU A 60 3.03 0.61 -35.40
C GLU A 60 1.91 0.43 -34.37
N ALA A 61 0.83 -0.28 -34.72
CA ALA A 61 -0.37 -0.38 -33.88
C ALA A 61 -0.09 -0.99 -32.51
N GLU A 62 0.79 -1.99 -32.43
CA GLU A 62 1.19 -2.60 -31.16
C GLU A 62 1.92 -1.61 -30.25
N GLU A 63 2.87 -0.83 -30.78
CA GLU A 63 3.61 0.17 -30.00
C GLU A 63 2.70 1.33 -29.55
N LEU A 64 1.80 1.78 -30.43
CA LEU A 64 0.80 2.80 -30.09
C LEU A 64 -0.16 2.32 -29.00
N GLY A 65 -0.65 1.10 -29.10
CA GLY A 65 -1.47 0.46 -28.08
C GLY A 65 -0.73 0.34 -26.75
N TRP A 66 0.54 -0.09 -26.78
CA TRP A 66 1.39 -0.15 -25.60
C TRP A 66 1.56 1.23 -24.95
N GLY A 67 1.80 2.26 -25.77
CA GLY A 67 1.91 3.65 -25.34
C GLY A 67 0.64 4.20 -24.69
N LEU A 68 -0.53 3.85 -25.22
CA LEU A 68 -1.83 4.27 -24.67
C LEU A 68 -2.05 3.70 -23.25
N VAL A 69 -1.74 2.42 -23.03
CA VAL A 69 -1.79 1.84 -21.67
C VAL A 69 -0.73 2.50 -20.76
N ASN A 70 0.46 2.76 -21.30
CA ASN A 70 1.57 3.34 -20.56
C ASN A 70 1.28 4.78 -20.10
N LEU A 71 0.42 5.53 -20.79
CA LEU A 71 -0.04 6.86 -20.35
C LEU A 71 -0.63 6.81 -18.93
N PHE A 72 -1.59 5.90 -18.71
CA PHE A 72 -2.24 5.74 -17.40
C PHE A 72 -1.27 5.20 -16.35
N HIS A 73 -0.39 4.28 -16.74
CA HIS A 73 0.64 3.77 -15.84
C HIS A 73 1.58 4.87 -15.34
N ARG A 74 2.13 5.70 -16.24
CA ARG A 74 3.02 6.81 -15.85
C ARG A 74 2.31 7.83 -14.97
N ALA A 75 1.04 8.11 -15.25
CA ALA A 75 0.23 8.99 -14.42
C ALA A 75 0.03 8.43 -13.00
N ALA A 76 -0.29 7.12 -12.88
CA ALA A 76 -0.41 6.45 -11.59
C ALA A 76 0.91 6.46 -10.79
N VAL A 77 2.04 6.16 -11.44
CA VAL A 77 3.37 6.22 -10.80
C VAL A 77 3.70 7.62 -10.32
N LYS A 78 3.34 8.66 -11.09
CA LYS A 78 3.52 10.06 -10.66
C LYS A 78 2.71 10.37 -9.39
N LYS A 79 1.49 9.83 -9.27
CA LYS A 79 0.66 9.97 -8.08
C LYS A 79 1.20 9.18 -6.90
N ALA A 80 1.70 7.95 -7.10
CA ALA A 80 2.40 7.20 -6.05
C ALA A 80 3.58 8.00 -5.45
N ALA A 81 4.42 8.60 -6.29
CA ALA A 81 5.50 9.46 -5.83
C ALA A 81 5.01 10.74 -5.11
N GLN A 82 3.79 11.21 -5.40
CA GLN A 82 3.18 12.33 -4.68
C GLN A 82 2.72 11.90 -3.27
N ILE A 83 2.18 10.69 -3.14
CA ILE A 83 1.80 10.08 -1.86
C ILE A 83 3.03 9.88 -0.97
N ASP A 84 4.14 9.39 -1.53
CA ASP A 84 5.39 9.21 -0.79
C ASP A 84 5.90 10.54 -0.20
N ARG A 85 5.92 11.60 -1.01
CA ARG A 85 6.32 12.95 -0.55
C ARG A 85 5.39 13.48 0.55
N ALA A 86 4.07 13.39 0.34
CA ALA A 86 3.10 13.83 1.35
C ALA A 86 3.27 13.03 2.65
N THR A 87 3.53 11.73 2.57
CA THR A 87 3.78 10.87 3.73
C THR A 87 5.04 11.30 4.49
N ASP A 88 6.12 11.62 3.79
CA ASP A 88 7.35 12.11 4.42
C ASP A 88 7.13 13.48 5.08
N GLU A 89 6.39 14.39 4.44
CA GLU A 89 6.02 15.69 5.02
C GLU A 89 5.14 15.53 6.28
N ILE A 90 4.15 14.64 6.23
CA ILE A 90 3.30 14.29 7.39
C ILE A 90 4.16 13.77 8.56
N ARG A 91 5.12 12.87 8.28
CA ARG A 91 6.03 12.35 9.32
C ARG A 91 6.86 13.46 9.97
N LEU A 92 7.36 14.41 9.17
CA LEU A 92 8.12 15.54 9.66
C LEU A 92 7.25 16.44 10.55
N LEU A 93 6.05 16.80 10.10
CA LEU A 93 5.10 17.65 10.85
C LEU A 93 4.65 17.01 12.17
N ILE A 94 4.48 15.69 12.21
CA ILE A 94 4.19 14.96 13.45
C ILE A 94 5.40 15.00 14.39
N ALA A 95 6.62 14.82 13.86
CA ALA A 95 7.84 14.83 14.67
C ALA A 95 8.18 16.23 15.22
N SER A 96 7.82 17.30 14.49
CA SER A 96 8.02 18.69 14.88
C SER A 96 6.82 19.33 15.55
N ALA A 97 5.81 18.54 15.96
CA ALA A 97 4.56 19.07 16.49
C ALA A 97 4.81 19.95 17.74
N ASP A 98 4.48 21.24 17.61
CA ASP A 98 4.65 22.27 18.65
C ASP A 98 3.32 22.69 19.29
N GLY A 99 2.20 22.15 18.80
CA GLY A 99 0.84 22.49 19.26
C GLY A 99 0.29 23.79 18.66
N SER A 100 0.97 24.39 17.69
CA SER A 100 0.47 25.58 16.98
C SER A 100 -0.65 25.22 15.99
N GLU A 101 -1.62 26.14 15.83
CA GLU A 101 -2.68 26.00 14.83
C GLU A 101 -2.12 25.94 13.39
N VAL A 102 -0.99 26.61 13.15
CA VAL A 102 -0.30 26.59 11.85
C VAL A 102 0.23 25.19 11.54
N ASN A 103 0.92 24.55 12.49
CA ASN A 103 1.40 23.17 12.30
C ASN A 103 0.23 22.19 12.12
N ALA A 104 -0.88 22.37 12.86
CA ALA A 104 -2.08 21.56 12.70
C ALA A 104 -2.72 21.72 11.30
N THR A 105 -2.87 22.96 10.83
CA THR A 105 -3.45 23.26 9.51
C THR A 105 -2.60 22.70 8.38
N GLU A 106 -1.27 22.84 8.46
CA GLU A 106 -0.36 22.28 7.45
C GLU A 106 -0.43 20.75 7.44
N LEU A 107 -0.50 20.12 8.62
CA LEU A 107 -0.66 18.67 8.72
C LEU A 107 -1.95 18.19 8.06
N GLU A 108 -3.08 18.87 8.33
CA GLU A 108 -4.37 18.56 7.69
C GLU A 108 -4.30 18.70 6.17
N SER A 109 -3.68 19.78 5.66
CA SER A 109 -3.52 20.00 4.22
C SER A 109 -2.68 18.90 3.56
N GLN A 110 -1.60 18.46 4.20
CA GLN A 110 -0.77 17.37 3.66
C GLN A 110 -1.47 16.02 3.70
N VAL A 111 -2.28 15.76 4.73
CA VAL A 111 -3.14 14.57 4.80
C VAL A 111 -4.15 14.58 3.67
N GLU A 112 -4.87 15.68 3.45
CA GLU A 112 -5.85 15.81 2.36
C GLU A 112 -5.18 15.63 0.99
N ARG A 113 -4.02 16.26 0.77
CA ARG A 113 -3.23 16.12 -0.46
C ARG A 113 -2.78 14.68 -0.70
N GLY A 114 -2.40 13.96 0.36
CA GLY A 114 -2.04 12.55 0.31
C GLY A 114 -3.24 11.68 -0.10
N GLN A 115 -4.39 11.86 0.55
CA GLN A 115 -5.62 11.12 0.27
C GLN A 115 -6.14 11.37 -1.16
N ALA A 116 -6.14 12.62 -1.60
CA ALA A 116 -6.53 12.97 -2.97
C ALA A 116 -5.57 12.37 -4.01
N ALA A 117 -4.27 12.33 -3.72
CA ALA A 117 -3.28 11.68 -4.59
C ALA A 117 -3.48 10.15 -4.65
N GLU A 118 -3.84 9.52 -3.53
CA GLU A 118 -4.16 8.10 -3.45
C GLU A 118 -5.43 7.74 -4.24
N ALA A 119 -6.51 8.49 -4.05
CA ALA A 119 -7.75 8.29 -4.81
C ALA A 119 -7.50 8.41 -6.33
N ALA A 120 -6.76 9.44 -6.75
CA ALA A 120 -6.38 9.61 -8.15
C ALA A 120 -5.47 8.48 -8.67
N MET A 121 -4.52 8.00 -7.87
CA MET A 121 -3.66 6.88 -8.23
C MET A 121 -4.50 5.62 -8.50
N ILE A 122 -5.41 5.28 -7.59
CA ILE A 122 -6.29 4.12 -7.71
C ILE A 122 -7.14 4.20 -8.98
N ALA A 123 -7.76 5.35 -9.25
CA ALA A 123 -8.54 5.56 -10.47
C ALA A 123 -7.69 5.39 -11.74
N LEU A 124 -6.47 5.94 -11.76
CA LEU A 124 -5.53 5.79 -12.88
C LEU A 124 -5.05 4.35 -13.07
N GLU A 125 -4.87 3.59 -11.97
CA GLU A 125 -4.61 2.16 -12.05
C GLU A 125 -5.79 1.41 -12.66
N GLY A 126 -7.03 1.73 -12.29
CA GLY A 126 -8.23 1.15 -12.90
C GLY A 126 -8.28 1.39 -14.41
N LEU A 127 -8.05 2.65 -14.84
CA LEU A 127 -7.94 3.00 -16.27
C LEU A 127 -6.85 2.20 -16.99
N ARG A 128 -5.68 2.04 -16.37
CA ARG A 128 -4.57 1.23 -16.88
C ARG A 128 -4.98 -0.24 -17.04
N GLU A 129 -5.66 -0.83 -16.06
CA GLU A 129 -6.08 -2.23 -16.12
C GLU A 129 -7.10 -2.48 -17.23
N THR A 130 -8.08 -1.58 -17.39
CA THR A 130 -9.05 -1.62 -18.51
C THR A 130 -8.35 -1.50 -19.86
N ALA A 131 -7.44 -0.53 -20.02
CA ALA A 131 -6.66 -0.35 -21.25
C ALA A 131 -5.77 -1.58 -21.54
N ALA A 132 -5.13 -2.16 -20.52
CA ALA A 132 -4.30 -3.35 -20.66
C ALA A 132 -5.12 -4.58 -21.12
N ARG A 133 -6.38 -4.68 -20.69
CA ARG A 133 -7.30 -5.73 -21.16
C ARG A 133 -7.63 -5.55 -22.64
N LEU A 134 -7.90 -4.32 -23.08
CA LEU A 134 -8.12 -4.00 -24.50
C LEU A 134 -6.87 -4.29 -25.34
N TYR A 135 -5.69 -3.89 -24.87
CA TYR A 135 -4.42 -4.21 -25.52
C TYR A 135 -4.21 -5.72 -25.70
N MET A 136 -4.49 -6.51 -24.65
CA MET A 136 -4.36 -7.97 -24.73
C MET A 136 -5.37 -8.59 -25.70
N HIS A 137 -6.58 -8.05 -25.77
CA HIS A 137 -7.59 -8.49 -26.74
C HIS A 137 -7.17 -8.21 -28.18
N GLU A 138 -6.59 -7.04 -28.43
CA GLU A 138 -6.21 -6.60 -29.78
C GLU A 138 -4.92 -7.28 -30.29
N THR A 139 -3.91 -7.39 -29.43
CA THR A 139 -2.56 -7.84 -29.83
C THR A 139 -2.28 -9.30 -29.48
N GLY A 140 -3.10 -9.92 -28.62
CA GLY A 140 -2.86 -11.24 -28.03
C GLY A 140 -1.75 -11.27 -26.97
N SER A 141 -0.99 -10.19 -26.81
CA SER A 141 0.13 -10.07 -25.87
C SER A 141 -0.30 -9.39 -24.57
N SER A 142 0.20 -9.88 -23.44
CA SER A 142 -0.05 -9.21 -22.15
C SER A 142 0.76 -7.92 -22.05
N TRP A 143 0.11 -6.78 -21.78
CA TRP A 143 0.82 -5.53 -21.54
C TRP A 143 1.71 -5.60 -20.28
N ARG A 144 2.94 -5.08 -20.41
CA ARG A 144 3.90 -4.92 -19.30
C ARG A 144 4.60 -3.56 -19.40
N PRO A 145 4.82 -2.87 -18.27
CA PRO A 145 5.57 -1.62 -18.29
C PRO A 145 7.05 -1.88 -18.65
N ALA A 146 7.70 -0.93 -19.31
CA ALA A 146 9.10 -1.04 -19.73
C ALA A 146 10.06 -1.05 -18.53
N GLY A 147 9.61 -0.55 -17.38
CA GLY A 147 10.32 -0.61 -16.11
C GLY A 147 9.37 -0.44 -14.95
N GLY A 148 9.79 -0.91 -13.77
CA GLY A 148 8.98 -0.87 -12.56
C GLY A 148 7.96 -2.01 -12.46
N SER A 149 7.12 -1.94 -11.43
CA SER A 149 6.12 -2.96 -11.11
C SER A 149 4.72 -2.52 -11.53
N ARG A 150 3.90 -3.45 -12.02
CA ARG A 150 2.45 -3.25 -12.22
C ARG A 150 1.70 -3.54 -10.92
N LEU A 151 1.89 -2.67 -9.93
CA LEU A 151 1.10 -2.72 -8.71
C LEU A 151 -0.34 -2.29 -9.01
N SER A 152 -1.31 -3.02 -8.47
CA SER A 152 -2.72 -2.64 -8.45
C SER A 152 -3.15 -2.61 -6.99
N HIS A 153 -3.53 -1.43 -6.54
CA HIS A 153 -4.03 -1.15 -5.20
C HIS A 153 -5.53 -1.46 -5.13
N ASP A 154 -6.26 -1.25 -6.23
CA ASP A 154 -7.70 -1.50 -6.29
C ASP A 154 -8.08 -2.99 -6.15
N ALA A 155 -7.26 -3.88 -6.71
CA ALA A 155 -7.46 -5.34 -6.60
C ALA A 155 -7.38 -5.86 -5.14
N LYS A 156 -6.95 -5.03 -4.19
CA LYS A 156 -6.86 -5.35 -2.76
C LYS A 156 -7.94 -4.65 -1.92
N THR A 157 -8.84 -3.87 -2.52
CA THR A 157 -9.76 -2.97 -1.79
C THR A 157 -11.06 -3.62 -1.31
N THR A 158 -11.33 -4.90 -1.59
CA THR A 158 -12.45 -5.53 -0.87
C THR A 158 -12.02 -5.65 0.60
N SER A 159 -12.50 -4.72 1.43
CA SER A 159 -12.20 -4.63 2.86
C SER A 159 -12.35 -5.99 3.56
N ALA A 160 -13.30 -6.82 3.12
CA ALA A 160 -13.49 -8.19 3.60
C ALA A 160 -12.29 -9.13 3.35
N VAL A 161 -11.58 -8.99 2.24
CA VAL A 161 -10.37 -9.80 1.93
C VAL A 161 -9.19 -9.34 2.78
N VAL A 162 -9.03 -8.03 2.99
CA VAL A 162 -7.99 -7.47 3.86
C VAL A 162 -8.25 -7.88 5.31
N GLN A 163 -9.46 -7.63 5.81
CA GLN A 163 -9.89 -8.04 7.14
C GLN A 163 -9.79 -9.56 7.33
N GLY A 164 -10.12 -10.35 6.30
CA GLY A 164 -9.95 -11.80 6.32
C GLY A 164 -8.48 -12.21 6.48
N ARG A 165 -7.56 -11.58 5.75
CA ARG A 165 -6.11 -11.83 5.87
C ARG A 165 -5.57 -11.42 7.23
N GLU A 166 -5.96 -10.24 7.73
CA GLU A 166 -5.59 -9.76 9.06
C GLU A 166 -6.12 -10.68 10.16
N PHE A 167 -7.38 -11.11 10.06
CA PHE A 167 -7.97 -12.08 10.98
C PHE A 167 -7.19 -13.41 10.98
N LEU A 168 -6.82 -13.93 9.81
CA LEU A 168 -6.02 -15.15 9.71
C LEU A 168 -4.61 -14.96 10.31
N ALA A 169 -3.97 -13.82 10.07
CA ALA A 169 -2.67 -13.50 10.64
C ALA A 169 -2.72 -13.36 12.17
N ALA A 170 -3.74 -12.66 12.70
CA ALA A 170 -3.99 -12.51 14.13
C ALA A 170 -4.27 -13.86 14.80
N ARG A 171 -5.08 -14.73 14.17
CA ARG A 171 -5.34 -16.09 14.65
C ARG A 171 -4.07 -16.94 14.65
N ALA A 172 -3.24 -16.84 13.61
CA ALA A 172 -1.96 -17.55 13.55
C ALA A 172 -0.96 -17.04 14.61
N ALA A 173 -0.95 -15.73 14.89
CA ALA A 173 -0.17 -15.15 15.99
C ALA A 173 -0.67 -15.63 17.36
N SER A 174 -1.97 -15.58 17.61
CA SER A 174 -2.60 -16.08 18.84
C SER A 174 -2.30 -17.56 19.08
N ARG A 175 -2.41 -18.42 18.05
CA ARG A 175 -2.02 -19.83 18.14
C ARG A 175 -0.54 -20.02 18.47
N ARG A 176 0.35 -19.22 17.87
CA ARG A 176 1.79 -19.26 18.19
C ARG A 176 2.05 -18.83 19.62
N SER A 177 1.39 -17.77 20.09
CA SER A 177 1.49 -17.32 21.48
C SER A 177 0.96 -18.35 22.46
N ALA A 178 -0.14 -19.03 22.15
CA ALA A 178 -0.69 -20.11 22.98
C ALA A 178 0.18 -21.38 22.95
N ALA A 179 0.87 -21.65 21.84
CA ALA A 179 1.82 -22.75 21.72
C ALA A 179 3.23 -22.41 22.23
N MET A 180 3.50 -21.14 22.54
CA MET A 180 4.76 -20.74 23.16
C MET A 180 4.72 -21.06 24.66
N PRO A 181 5.63 -21.91 25.17
CA PRO A 181 5.75 -22.12 26.60
C PRO A 181 6.17 -20.81 27.29
N ALA A 182 5.68 -20.59 28.51
CA ALA A 182 6.07 -19.42 29.30
C ALA A 182 7.58 -19.47 29.62
N GLY A 183 8.33 -18.46 29.18
CA GLY A 183 9.77 -18.32 29.44
C GLY A 183 10.55 -17.69 28.29
N THR A 184 11.84 -17.44 28.48
CA THR A 184 12.74 -16.94 27.44
C THR A 184 12.96 -18.04 26.38
N PRO A 185 12.63 -17.82 25.10
CA PRO A 185 12.85 -18.83 24.06
C PRO A 185 14.34 -19.02 23.82
N VAL A 186 14.81 -20.26 23.92
CA VAL A 186 16.20 -20.65 23.58
C VAL A 186 16.15 -21.47 22.30
N VAL A 187 16.75 -20.94 21.22
CA VAL A 187 16.83 -21.62 19.93
C VAL A 187 18.24 -22.15 19.73
N PHE A 188 18.37 -23.45 19.48
CA PHE A 188 19.62 -24.06 19.06
C PHE A 188 19.65 -24.14 17.53
N ALA A 189 20.59 -23.43 16.90
CA ALA A 189 20.87 -23.56 15.49
C ALA A 189 22.15 -24.38 15.31
N GLY A 190 22.03 -25.57 14.72
CA GLY A 190 23.15 -26.47 14.44
C GLY A 190 23.41 -27.49 15.56
N GLY A 191 23.41 -28.76 15.19
CA GLY A 191 23.72 -29.90 16.05
C GLY A 191 23.88 -31.16 15.22
N ARG A 192 24.66 -32.13 15.70
CA ARG A 192 24.82 -33.42 15.02
C ARG A 192 23.54 -34.24 15.22
N LEU A 193 22.83 -34.57 14.14
CA LEU A 193 21.56 -35.32 14.20
C LEU A 193 21.74 -36.84 14.32
N GLN A 194 22.99 -37.32 14.19
CA GLN A 194 23.33 -38.74 14.23
C GLN A 194 24.53 -38.97 15.16
N PHE A 195 24.40 -39.99 16.01
CA PHE A 195 25.43 -40.42 16.96
C PHE A 195 25.82 -41.86 16.64
N ALA A 196 27.10 -42.18 16.74
CA ALA A 196 27.62 -43.52 16.42
C ALA A 196 27.23 -44.55 17.49
N THR A 197 27.10 -44.11 18.75
CA THR A 197 26.70 -44.96 19.87
C THR A 197 25.65 -44.27 20.75
N ASN A 198 24.89 -45.07 21.52
CA ASN A 198 23.92 -44.56 22.50
C ASN A 198 24.60 -43.79 23.64
N GLU A 199 25.87 -44.07 23.95
CA GLU A 199 26.62 -43.36 24.99
C GLU A 199 27.01 -41.95 24.52
N ASP A 200 27.43 -41.81 23.26
CA ASP A 200 27.74 -40.50 22.67
C ASP A 200 26.51 -39.59 22.63
N ALA A 201 25.34 -40.15 22.33
CA ALA A 201 24.08 -39.42 22.34
C ALA A 201 23.72 -38.91 23.75
N LYS A 202 23.93 -39.74 24.78
CA LYS A 202 23.70 -39.37 26.18
C LYS A 202 24.69 -38.30 26.65
N ALA A 203 25.97 -38.43 26.31
CA ALA A 203 26.99 -37.45 26.66
C ALA A 203 26.69 -36.08 26.02
N PHE A 204 26.28 -36.07 24.75
CA PHE A 204 25.86 -34.84 24.08
C PHE A 204 24.63 -34.20 24.77
N ALA A 205 23.60 -34.98 25.07
CA ALA A 205 22.41 -34.49 25.76
C ALA A 205 22.76 -33.90 27.15
N GLN A 206 23.63 -34.57 27.91
CA GLN A 206 24.08 -34.08 29.23
C GLN A 206 24.80 -32.74 29.12
N ASN A 207 25.65 -32.55 28.11
CA ASN A 207 26.34 -31.28 27.88
C ASN A 207 25.38 -30.15 27.52
N VAL A 208 24.34 -30.44 26.74
CA VAL A 208 23.28 -29.47 26.42
C VAL A 208 22.54 -29.07 27.70
N TRP A 209 22.12 -30.03 28.52
CA TRP A 209 21.43 -29.74 29.79
C TRP A 209 22.30 -28.94 30.76
N ALA A 210 23.58 -29.30 30.92
CA ALA A 210 24.50 -28.56 31.77
C ALA A 210 24.73 -27.12 31.30
N THR A 211 24.71 -26.88 29.99
CA THR A 211 24.84 -25.53 29.42
C THR A 211 23.54 -24.73 29.63
N LEU A 212 22.38 -25.36 29.46
CA LEU A 212 21.07 -24.76 29.73
C LEU A 212 20.89 -24.40 31.21
N ASP A 213 21.35 -25.24 32.12
CA ASP A 213 21.30 -24.96 33.56
C ASP A 213 22.13 -23.72 33.91
N LYS A 214 23.34 -23.58 33.34
CA LYS A 214 24.17 -22.36 33.50
C LYS A 214 23.49 -21.12 32.92
N VAL A 215 22.91 -21.22 31.73
CA VAL A 215 22.18 -20.09 31.11
C VAL A 215 20.95 -19.72 31.95
N ARG A 216 20.21 -20.71 32.47
CA ARG A 216 19.07 -20.50 33.36
C ARG A 216 19.47 -19.72 34.62
N GLU A 217 20.57 -20.11 35.26
CA GLU A 217 21.10 -19.42 36.45
C GLU A 217 21.46 -17.95 36.15
N HIS A 218 22.08 -17.67 35.01
CA HIS A 218 22.47 -16.30 34.65
C HIS A 218 21.30 -15.41 34.17
N VAL A 219 20.35 -15.96 33.40
CA VAL A 219 19.20 -15.20 32.87
C VAL A 219 18.12 -14.97 33.94
N ALA A 220 17.90 -15.93 34.84
CA ALA A 220 16.97 -15.75 35.96
C ALA A 220 17.41 -14.58 36.87
N CYS A 221 18.73 -14.47 37.15
CA CYS A 221 19.30 -13.34 37.91
C CYS A 221 19.11 -11.98 37.22
N GLN A 222 19.16 -11.90 35.89
CA GLN A 222 18.96 -10.63 35.16
C GLN A 222 17.49 -10.20 35.12
N SER A 223 16.54 -11.14 35.07
CA SER A 223 15.11 -10.83 35.09
C SER A 223 14.62 -10.31 36.45
N ALA A 224 15.27 -10.71 37.55
CA ALA A 224 14.99 -10.17 38.89
C ALA A 224 15.49 -8.73 39.07
N SER A 225 16.57 -8.33 38.39
CA SER A 225 17.13 -6.98 38.45
C SER A 225 16.37 -5.96 37.59
N LYS A 226 15.55 -6.42 36.61
CA LYS A 226 14.84 -5.54 35.66
C LYS A 226 13.37 -5.27 36.02
N LYS A 227 12.86 -5.81 37.14
CA LYS A 227 11.54 -5.46 37.69
C LYS A 227 11.65 -4.16 38.50
N ASP A 228 11.18 -3.07 37.85
CA ASP A 228 10.78 -1.75 38.36
C ASP A 228 11.85 -0.69 38.73
N PRO A 229 12.07 0.31 37.84
CA PRO A 229 12.44 1.66 38.24
C PRO A 229 11.22 2.60 38.42
N LEU A 230 9.97 2.12 38.28
CA LEU A 230 8.77 2.97 38.24
C LEU A 230 7.83 2.90 39.46
N SER A 231 8.17 2.15 40.52
CA SER A 231 7.37 2.11 41.76
C SER A 231 7.84 3.05 42.88
N ALA A 232 8.91 3.83 42.67
CA ALA A 232 9.48 4.72 43.69
C ALA A 232 8.88 6.14 43.77
N SER A 233 7.75 6.43 43.11
CA SER A 233 7.10 7.76 43.14
C SER A 233 5.62 7.68 43.53
N LYS A 234 5.34 7.26 44.76
CA LYS A 234 4.11 7.57 45.50
C LYS A 234 4.39 7.47 47.00
N ARG A 235 5.12 8.44 47.54
CA ARG A 235 5.08 8.73 48.98
C ARG A 235 3.87 9.62 49.26
N ASP A 236 2.86 8.96 49.78
CA ASP A 236 1.82 9.43 50.69
C ASP A 236 2.03 10.85 51.27
N PRO A 237 1.16 11.85 50.97
CA PRO A 237 1.27 13.18 51.52
C PRO A 237 0.25 13.41 52.64
N LEU A 238 0.14 12.55 53.65
CA LEU A 238 -0.72 12.83 54.81
C LEU A 238 -0.22 12.14 56.10
N ARG A 239 0.93 12.58 56.62
CA ARG A 239 1.24 12.46 58.05
C ARG A 239 2.40 13.38 58.48
N ARG A 240 2.05 14.60 58.88
CA ARG A 240 2.63 15.39 60.00
C ARG A 240 2.27 16.87 59.85
N ALA A 241 1.22 17.30 60.55
CA ALA A 241 1.17 18.50 61.40
C ALA A 241 -0.30 18.78 61.77
N ALA A 242 -0.53 18.99 63.07
CA ALA A 242 -1.81 19.16 63.79
C ALA A 242 -2.55 17.85 64.12
#